data_AF-A0A485KX22-F1
#
_entry.id   AF-A0A485KX22-F1
#
_cell.length_a   1.000
_cell.length_b   1.000
_cell.length_c   1.000
_cell.angle_alpha   90.00
_cell.angle_beta   90.00
_cell.angle_gamma   90.00
#
_symmetry.space_group_name_H-M   'P 1'
#
loop_
_entity.id
_entity.type
_entity.pdbx_description
1 polymer ?
#
loop_
_entity_poly.entity_id
_entity_poly.type
_entity_poly.pdbx_seq_one_letter_code
_entity_poly.pdbx_strand_id
1 'polypeptide(L)'
;MMSTMYQSQSFHADSTRPPTHVSMKQMLLQKLAYHITTLSSDGLDGLLQLVSFFEPHWFLLQSQADDGEIDLDLQMLQPRTLHAIEQYVAATMMAST
;
A
#
# COMPACT_ATOMS: atom_id res chain seq x y z
N MET A 1 -48.80 27.05 40.70
CA MET A 1 -47.36 27.27 40.46
C MET A 1 -46.63 25.98 40.77
N MET A 2 -46.28 25.20 39.75
CA MET A 2 -45.38 24.04 39.85
C MET A 2 -44.53 24.03 38.57
N SER A 3 -43.23 24.19 38.76
CA SER A 3 -42.20 24.20 37.72
C SER A 3 -41.55 22.82 37.58
N THR A 4 -40.90 22.61 36.43
CA THR A 4 -39.85 21.61 36.10
C THR A 4 -40.32 20.15 35.90
N MET A 5 -39.84 19.36 34.94
CA MET A 5 -38.57 19.37 34.19
C MET A 5 -38.78 18.91 32.74
N TYR A 6 -38.29 19.66 31.76
CA TYR A 6 -37.98 19.09 30.44
C TYR A 6 -36.63 18.39 30.54
N GLN A 7 -36.65 17.05 30.50
CA GLN A 7 -35.45 16.24 30.40
C GLN A 7 -34.98 16.23 28.95
N SER A 8 -34.16 17.22 28.58
CA SER A 8 -33.41 17.24 27.33
C SER A 8 -32.30 16.18 27.41
N GLN A 9 -32.53 15.00 26.82
CA GLN A 9 -31.48 14.01 26.60
C GLN A 9 -30.59 14.49 25.46
N SER A 10 -29.39 14.89 25.85
CA SER A 10 -28.30 15.35 25.00
C SER A 10 -27.46 14.14 24.56
N PHE A 11 -27.09 14.15 23.27
CA PHE A 11 -25.94 13.49 22.65
C PHE A 11 -25.74 11.99 22.87
N HIS A 12 -25.98 11.20 21.83
CA HIS A 12 -24.98 10.29 21.27
C HIS A 12 -25.27 10.15 19.77
N ALA A 13 -24.80 11.15 19.00
CA ALA A 13 -24.54 10.93 17.58
C ALA A 13 -23.39 9.93 17.52
N ASP A 14 -23.76 8.67 17.29
CA ASP A 14 -22.81 7.58 17.09
C ASP A 14 -21.87 7.94 15.94
N SER A 15 -20.59 8.06 16.29
CA SER A 15 -19.40 8.07 15.44
C SER A 15 -19.61 8.53 13.99
N THR A 16 -19.58 9.84 13.79
CA THR A 16 -19.01 10.46 12.59
C THR A 16 -17.53 10.09 12.49
N ARG A 17 -17.21 8.84 12.12
CA ARG A 17 -15.92 8.56 11.47
C ARG A 17 -15.95 9.34 10.15
N PRO A 18 -15.09 10.35 9.95
CA PRO A 18 -14.96 10.93 8.62
C PRO A 18 -14.59 9.79 7.66
N PRO A 19 -15.13 9.75 6.43
CA PRO A 19 -14.64 8.82 5.42
C PRO A 19 -13.13 9.04 5.36
N THR A 20 -12.37 8.01 5.71
CA THR A 20 -10.91 7.99 5.57
C THR A 20 -10.63 8.43 4.15
N HIS A 21 -10.16 9.67 4.01
CA HIS A 21 -9.74 10.22 2.74
C HIS A 21 -8.48 9.44 2.37
N VAL A 22 -8.69 8.28 1.72
CA VAL A 22 -7.61 7.46 1.19
C VAL A 22 -6.82 8.40 0.32
N SER A 23 -5.60 8.72 0.75
CA SER A 23 -4.77 9.64 -0.02
C SER A 23 -4.62 9.05 -1.42
N MET A 24 -4.60 9.87 -2.47
CA MET A 24 -4.36 9.39 -3.83
C MET A 24 -3.11 8.50 -3.90
N LYS A 25 -2.11 8.80 -3.07
CA LYS A 25 -0.92 7.95 -2.86
C LYS A 25 -1.28 6.55 -2.35
N GLN A 26 -2.11 6.42 -1.31
CA GLN A 26 -2.52 5.13 -0.76
C GLN A 26 -3.31 4.30 -1.77
N MET A 27 -4.21 4.93 -2.54
CA MET A 27 -4.97 4.24 -3.59
C MET A 27 -4.03 3.70 -4.68
N LEU A 28 -3.02 4.47 -5.06
CA LEU A 28 -2.00 4.03 -6.03
C LEU A 28 -1.17 2.87 -5.50
N LEU A 29 -0.72 2.94 -4.24
CA LEU A 29 0.03 1.85 -3.61
C LEU A 29 -0.79 0.56 -3.50
N GLN A 30 -2.07 0.66 -3.14
CA GLN A 30 -2.98 -0.49 -3.11
C GLN A 30 -3.15 -1.13 -4.50
N LYS A 31 -3.32 -0.31 -5.54
CA LYS A 31 -3.42 -0.79 -6.91
C LYS A 31 -2.13 -1.49 -7.35
N LEU A 32 -0.98 -0.90 -7.03
CA LEU A 32 0.33 -1.46 -7.34
C LEU A 32 0.50 -2.83 -6.64
N ALA A 33 0.23 -2.89 -5.33
CA ALA A 33 0.29 -4.12 -4.55
C ALA A 33 -0.61 -5.22 -5.14
N TYR A 34 -1.85 -4.88 -5.48
CA TYR A 34 -2.77 -5.82 -6.14
C TYR A 34 -2.16 -6.38 -7.44
N HIS A 35 -1.62 -5.53 -8.31
CA HIS A 35 -1.02 -6.02 -9.55
C HIS A 35 0.24 -6.87 -9.32
N ILE A 36 1.06 -6.54 -8.32
CA ILE A 36 2.23 -7.34 -7.94
C ILE A 36 1.81 -8.75 -7.52
N THR A 37 0.73 -8.90 -6.75
CA THR A 37 0.23 -10.23 -6.33
C THR A 37 -0.26 -11.10 -7.49
N THR A 38 -0.51 -10.51 -8.66
CA THR A 38 -0.92 -11.24 -9.86
C THR A 38 0.24 -11.62 -10.78
N LEU A 39 1.47 -11.21 -10.46
CA LEU A 39 2.66 -11.58 -11.22
C LEU A 39 2.98 -13.07 -11.06
N SER A 40 3.55 -13.67 -12.11
CA SER A 40 4.19 -14.98 -12.02
C SER A 40 5.43 -14.93 -11.13
N SER A 41 5.96 -16.09 -10.73
CA SER A 41 7.23 -16.18 -10.00
C SER A 41 8.37 -15.45 -10.74
N ASP A 42 8.51 -15.65 -12.05
CA ASP A 42 9.51 -14.95 -12.87
C ASP A 42 9.31 -13.43 -12.87
N GLY A 43 8.04 -12.98 -12.85
CA GLY A 43 7.69 -11.56 -12.76
C GLY A 43 8.02 -10.96 -11.40
N LEU A 44 7.82 -11.73 -10.32
CA LEU A 44 8.20 -11.32 -8.96
C LEU A 44 9.72 -11.24 -8.82
N ASP A 45 10.47 -12.21 -9.34
CA ASP A 45 11.93 -12.19 -9.33
C ASP A 45 12.48 -10.99 -10.11
N GLY A 46 11.92 -10.71 -11.30
CA GLY A 46 12.27 -9.53 -12.08
C GLY A 46 11.96 -8.21 -11.35
N LEU A 47 10.84 -8.14 -10.64
CA LEU A 47 10.47 -7.00 -9.82
C LEU A 47 11.44 -6.81 -8.64
N LEU A 48 11.84 -7.88 -7.96
CA LEU A 48 12.81 -7.81 -6.86
C LEU A 48 14.20 -7.38 -7.36
N GLN A 49 14.61 -7.85 -8.54
CA GLN A 49 15.83 -7.37 -9.19
C GLN A 49 15.74 -5.87 -9.49
N LEU A 50 14.62 -5.42 -10.05
CA LEU A 50 14.37 -4.00 -10.31
C LEU A 50 14.49 -3.17 -9.02
N VAL A 51 13.84 -3.59 -7.94
CA VAL A 51 13.93 -2.91 -6.63
C VAL A 51 15.36 -2.89 -6.13
N SER A 52 16.09 -4.00 -6.21
CA SER A 52 17.49 -4.07 -5.76
C SER A 52 18.43 -3.16 -6.55
N PHE A 53 18.13 -2.89 -7.83
CA PHE A 53 18.89 -1.97 -8.67
C PHE A 53 18.71 -0.51 -8.24
N PHE A 54 17.47 -0.10 -7.94
CA PHE A 54 17.18 1.28 -7.52
C PHE A 54 17.47 1.52 -6.03
N GLU A 55 17.29 0.51 -5.19
CA GLU A 55 17.42 0.59 -3.73
C GLU A 55 18.24 -0.57 -3.16
N PRO A 56 19.55 -0.61 -3.45
CA PRO A 56 20.42 -1.70 -2.98
C PRO A 56 20.48 -1.78 -1.45
N HIS A 57 20.39 -0.65 -0.75
CA HIS A 57 20.37 -0.62 0.72
C HIS A 57 19.12 -1.29 1.30
N TRP A 58 17.95 -1.11 0.67
CA TRP A 58 16.72 -1.77 1.11
C TRP A 58 16.85 -3.29 0.94
N PHE A 59 17.39 -3.74 -0.19
CA PHE A 59 17.59 -5.16 -0.46
C PHE A 59 18.60 -5.80 0.51
N LEU A 60 19.69 -5.10 0.86
CA LEU A 60 20.65 -5.57 1.85
C LEU A 60 20.01 -5.78 3.23
N LEU A 61 19.12 -4.89 3.66
CA LEU A 61 18.41 -5.02 4.93
C LEU A 61 17.47 -6.22 4.93
N GLN A 62 16.77 -6.47 3.83
CA GLN A 62 15.87 -7.61 3.70
C GLN A 62 16.62 -8.95 3.61
N SER A 63 17.78 -8.98 2.96
CA SER A 63 18.61 -10.20 2.89
C SER A 63 19.16 -10.68 4.25
N GLN A 64 19.12 -9.81 5.27
CA GLN A 64 19.50 -10.14 6.64
C GLN A 64 18.33 -10.69 7.48
N ALA A 65 17.11 -10.66 6.95
CA ALA A 65 15.95 -11.30 7.59
C ALA A 65 16.03 -12.82 7.31
N ASP A 66 16.18 -13.60 8.38
CA ASP A 66 16.62 -15.01 8.40
C ASP A 66 15.69 -16.02 7.69
N ASP A 67 14.52 -15.60 7.20
CA ASP A 67 13.46 -16.51 6.75
C ASP A 67 13.32 -16.64 5.22
N GLY A 68 14.14 -15.92 4.43
CA GLY A 68 14.08 -15.98 2.96
C GLY A 68 12.81 -15.38 2.34
N GLU A 69 11.88 -14.90 3.17
CA GLU A 69 10.71 -14.12 2.77
C GLU A 69 11.08 -12.64 2.73
N ILE A 70 10.87 -11.99 1.58
CA ILE A 70 11.09 -10.56 1.41
C ILE A 70 9.76 -9.84 1.60
N ASP A 71 9.65 -9.04 2.66
CA ASP A 71 8.50 -8.17 2.88
C ASP A 71 8.67 -6.83 2.15
N LEU A 72 8.02 -6.69 0.99
CA LEU A 72 8.09 -5.50 0.15
C LEU A 72 7.11 -4.42 0.62
N ASP A 73 7.55 -3.56 1.55
CA ASP A 73 6.78 -2.36 1.92
C ASP A 73 6.95 -1.23 0.89
N LEU A 74 5.97 -1.09 0.01
CA LEU A 74 5.91 -0.02 -1.00
C LEU A 74 5.86 1.39 -0.41
N GLN A 75 5.48 1.58 0.86
CA GLN A 75 5.45 2.91 1.48
C GLN A 75 6.85 3.44 1.77
N MET A 76 7.81 2.54 1.97
CA MET A 76 9.20 2.84 2.29
C MET A 76 10.06 3.12 1.06
N LEU A 77 9.59 2.71 -0.13
CA LEU A 77 10.30 2.90 -1.38
C LEU A 77 10.27 4.36 -1.84
N GLN A 78 11.33 4.77 -2.52
CA GLN A 78 11.44 6.06 -3.16
C GLN A 78 10.43 6.19 -4.33
N PRO A 79 9.93 7.40 -4.60
CA PRO A 79 8.99 7.63 -5.69
C PRO A 79 9.48 7.16 -7.08
N ARG A 80 10.80 7.23 -7.33
CA ARG A 80 11.39 6.75 -8.58
C ARG A 80 11.28 5.23 -8.73
N THR A 81 11.54 4.51 -7.65
CA THR A 81 11.41 3.05 -7.58
C THR A 81 9.96 2.63 -7.80
N LEU A 82 9.01 3.32 -7.15
CA LEU A 82 7.58 3.08 -7.34
C LEU A 82 7.14 3.28 -8.80
N HIS A 83 7.64 4.33 -9.45
CA HIS A 83 7.35 4.56 -10.86
C HIS A 83 7.96 3.49 -11.78
N ALA A 84 9.18 3.03 -11.49
CA ALA A 84 9.79 1.92 -12.23
C ALA A 84 9.00 0.62 -12.06
N ILE A 85 8.53 0.31 -10.85
CA ILE A 85 7.67 -0.85 -10.59
C ILE A 85 6.36 -0.74 -11.39
N GLU A 86 5.73 0.44 -11.39
CA GLU A 86 4.51 0.68 -12.16
C GLU A 86 4.70 0.38 -13.66
N GLN A 87 5.80 0.87 -14.24
CA GLN A 87 6.13 0.62 -15.65
C GLN A 87 6.41 -0.87 -15.91
N TYR A 88 7.15 -1.52 -15.02
CA TYR A 88 7.46 -2.94 -15.13
C TYR A 88 6.19 -3.80 -15.12
N VAL A 89 5.33 -3.58 -14.11
CA VAL A 89 4.06 -4.29 -13.95
C VAL A 89 3.16 -4.11 -15.17
N ALA A 90 3.04 -2.87 -15.67
CA ALA A 90 2.25 -2.59 -16.87
C ALA A 90 2.78 -3.34 -18.10
N ALA A 91 4.11 -3.36 -18.30
CA ALA A 91 4.74 -4.09 -19.40
C ALA A 91 4.51 -5.61 -19.30
N THR A 92 4.63 -6.19 -18.11
CA THR A 92 4.37 -7.63 -17.90
C THR A 92 2.91 -8.02 -18.15
N MET A 93 1.96 -7.14 -17.82
CA MET A 93 0.54 -7.40 -18.09
C MET A 93 0.21 -7.35 -19.58
N MET A 94 0.82 -6.43 -20.33
CA MET A 94 0.65 -6.35 -21.79
C MET A 94 1.32 -7.52 -22.53
N ALA A 95 2.40 -8.07 -21.99
CA ALA A 95 3.08 -9.23 -22.57
C ALA A 95 2.32 -10.55 -22.35
N SER A 96 1.33 -10.56 -21.45
CA SER A 96 0.56 -11.77 -21.08
C SER A 96 -0.80 -11.88 -21.78
N THR A 97 -1.14 -10.93 -22.67
CA THR A 97 -2.34 -10.93 -23.54
C THR A 97 -2.02 -11.32 -24.97
#